data_AF-A0A1H4UYQ1-F1
#
_entry.id   AF-A0A1H4UYQ1-F1
#
_cell.length_a   1.000
_cell.length_b   1.000
_cell.length_c   1.000
_cell.angle_alpha   90.00
_cell.angle_beta   90.00
_cell.angle_gamma   90.00
#
_symmetry.space_group_name_H-M   'P 1'
#
loop_
_entity.id
_entity.type
_entity.pdbx_description
1 polymer ?
#
loop_
_entity_poly.entity_id
_entity_poly.type
_entity_poly.pdbx_seq_one_letter_code
_entity_poly.pdbx_strand_id
1 'polypeptide(L)'
;MTRAAQRVVGIVVLLVLGMLSLPLAAYVLDGPGAENWIVPVQLVAMAALGAAVTIGLPGLAREGAGTGRRAMTGTWWGLLASFVGVVVFWFLLNGIRGA
;
A
#
# COMPACT_ATOMS: atom_id res chain seq x y z
N MET A 1 -7.97 21.12 3.84
CA MET A 1 -7.45 20.66 2.53
C MET A 1 -8.60 20.48 1.56
N THR A 2 -8.40 20.79 0.28
CA THR A 2 -9.39 20.46 -0.77
C THR A 2 -9.41 18.94 -1.02
N ARG A 3 -10.51 18.42 -1.59
CA ARG A 3 -10.58 17.00 -2.00
C ARG A 3 -9.46 16.62 -2.97
N ALA A 4 -9.14 17.51 -3.91
CA ALA A 4 -8.03 17.32 -4.84
C ALA A 4 -6.70 17.16 -4.09
N ALA A 5 -6.42 18.03 -3.12
CA ALA A 5 -5.21 17.92 -2.30
C ALA A 5 -5.17 16.63 -1.48
N GLN A 6 -6.31 16.21 -0.90
CA GLN A 6 -6.40 14.93 -0.18
C GLN A 6 -6.14 13.72 -1.09
N ARG A 7 -6.62 13.76 -2.34
CA ARG A 7 -6.38 12.70 -3.31
C ARG A 7 -4.90 12.60 -3.67
N VAL A 8 -4.27 13.73 -4.00
CA VAL A 8 -2.85 13.76 -4.33
C VAL A 8 -2.02 13.25 -3.15
N VAL A 9 -2.26 13.77 -1.95
CA VAL A 9 -1.53 13.34 -0.74
C VAL A 9 -1.77 11.86 -0.45
N GLY A 10 -3.02 11.39 -0.53
CA GLY A 10 -3.34 9.99 -0.31
C GLY A 10 -2.67 9.05 -1.30
N ILE A 11 -2.66 9.40 -2.59
CA ILE A 11 -1.96 8.62 -3.63
C ILE A 11 -0.47 8.57 -3.35
N VAL A 12 0.16 9.71 -3.09
CA VAL A 12 1.61 9.78 -2.81
C VAL A 12 1.96 8.96 -1.57
N VAL A 13 1.19 9.10 -0.49
CA VAL A 13 1.39 8.33 0.75
C VAL A 13 1.28 6.83 0.47
N LEU A 14 0.24 6.39 -0.23
CA LEU A 14 0.05 4.97 -0.51
C LEU A 14 1.15 4.41 -1.41
N LEU A 15 1.60 5.17 -2.42
CA LEU A 15 2.70 4.74 -3.28
C LEU A 15 4.00 4.57 -2.51
N VAL A 16 4.36 5.54 -1.66
CA VAL A 16 5.56 5.46 -0.82
C VAL A 16 5.46 4.26 0.13
N LEU A 17 4.33 4.09 0.81
CA LEU A 17 4.10 2.93 1.67
C LEU A 17 4.18 1.60 0.90
N GLY A 18 3.59 1.54 -0.29
CA GLY A 18 3.64 0.38 -1.16
C GLY A 18 5.07 -0.01 -1.53
N MET A 19 5.88 0.96 -1.97
CA MET A 19 7.30 0.74 -2.32
C MET A 19 8.14 0.26 -1.14
N LEU A 20 7.89 0.78 0.07
CA LEU A 20 8.64 0.43 1.27
C LEU A 20 8.12 -0.83 1.98
N SER A 21 6.89 -1.25 1.69
CA SER A 21 6.21 -2.31 2.45
C SER A 21 6.92 -3.66 2.36
N LEU A 22 7.35 -4.08 1.16
CA LEU A 22 8.03 -5.35 0.93
C LEU A 22 9.44 -5.40 1.54
N PRO A 23 10.35 -4.43 1.30
CA PRO A 23 11.67 -4.47 1.93
C PRO A 23 11.59 -4.35 3.45
N LEU A 24 10.61 -3.61 4.00
CA LEU A 24 10.41 -3.55 5.45
C LEU A 24 9.90 -4.88 6.01
N ALA A 25 8.94 -5.53 5.36
CA ALA A 25 8.45 -6.84 5.77
C ALA A 25 9.55 -7.90 5.69
N ALA A 26 10.35 -7.88 4.62
CA ALA A 26 11.52 -8.74 4.48
C ALA A 26 12.50 -8.48 5.64
N TYR A 27 12.94 -7.24 5.85
CA TYR A 27 13.88 -6.90 6.92
C TYR A 27 13.44 -7.39 8.32
N VAL A 28 12.14 -7.35 8.62
CA VAL A 28 11.60 -7.81 9.91
C VAL A 28 11.45 -9.34 9.98
N LEU A 29 11.21 -10.00 8.86
CA LEU A 29 10.86 -11.44 8.78
C LEU A 29 11.92 -12.29 8.06
N ASP A 30 13.13 -11.77 7.82
CA ASP A 30 14.26 -12.45 7.15
C ASP A 30 14.95 -13.48 8.07
N GLY A 31 14.15 -14.30 8.74
CA GLY A 31 14.60 -15.31 9.70
C GLY A 31 14.16 -16.73 9.32
N PRO A 32 14.87 -17.77 9.79
CA PRO A 32 14.52 -19.16 9.49
C PRO A 32 13.06 -19.48 9.84
N GLY A 33 12.27 -19.87 8.83
CA GLY A 33 10.86 -20.23 8.98
C GLY A 33 9.86 -19.07 8.92
N ALA A 34 10.31 -17.82 8.82
CA ALA A 34 9.45 -16.64 8.73
C ALA A 34 9.28 -16.10 7.29
N GLU A 35 10.11 -16.52 6.34
CA GLU A 35 10.12 -16.04 4.95
C GLU A 35 8.76 -16.15 4.24
N ASN A 36 8.04 -17.26 4.45
CA ASN A 36 6.71 -17.49 3.88
C ASN A 36 5.65 -16.50 4.39
N TRP A 37 5.94 -15.76 5.47
CA TRP A 37 5.05 -14.74 6.03
C TRP A 37 5.31 -13.34 5.47
N ILE A 38 6.41 -13.10 4.76
CA ILE A 38 6.77 -11.77 4.23
C ILE A 38 5.62 -11.19 3.39
N VAL A 39 5.18 -11.92 2.37
CA VAL A 39 4.11 -11.47 1.46
C VAL A 39 2.76 -11.37 2.17
N PRO A 40 2.28 -12.38 2.94
CA PRO A 40 1.04 -12.27 3.70
C PRO A 40 1.01 -11.06 4.66
N VAL A 41 2.06 -10.86 5.45
CA VAL A 41 2.13 -9.75 6.42
C VAL A 41 2.15 -8.41 5.69
N GLN A 42 2.92 -8.31 4.61
CA GLN A 42 3.00 -7.12 3.78
C GLN A 42 1.63 -6.74 3.17
N LEU A 43 0.90 -7.71 2.63
CA LEU A 43 -0.43 -7.49 2.06
C LEU A 43 -1.45 -7.06 3.13
N VAL A 44 -1.46 -7.70 4.30
CA VAL A 44 -2.35 -7.35 5.41
C VAL A 44 -2.03 -5.93 5.93
N ALA A 45 -0.74 -5.60 6.08
CA ALA A 45 -0.32 -4.28 6.50
C ALA A 45 -0.77 -3.20 5.50
N MET A 46 -0.59 -3.44 4.19
CA MET A 46 -1.02 -2.49 3.16
C MET A 46 -2.54 -2.36 3.06
N ALA A 47 -3.29 -3.44 3.26
CA ALA A 47 -4.74 -3.40 3.37
C ALA A 47 -5.21 -2.51 4.55
N ALA A 48 -4.56 -2.64 5.71
CA ALA A 48 -4.87 -1.86 6.90
C ALA A 48 -4.47 -0.38 6.75
N LEU A 49 -3.27 -0.11 6.22
CA LEU A 49 -2.79 1.25 5.95
C LEU A 49 -3.68 1.95 4.91
N GLY A 50 -4.06 1.25 3.85
CA GLY A 50 -4.99 1.75 2.84
C GLY A 50 -6.33 2.17 3.44
N ALA A 51 -6.90 1.31 4.29
CA ALA A 51 -8.13 1.60 5.02
C ALA A 51 -7.97 2.83 5.93
N ALA A 52 -6.89 2.89 6.73
CA ALA A 52 -6.61 4.00 7.64
C ALA A 52 -6.46 5.34 6.90
N VAL A 53 -5.69 5.36 5.81
CA VAL A 53 -5.49 6.55 4.97
C VAL A 53 -6.83 7.05 4.41
N THR A 54 -7.69 6.15 3.94
CA THR A 54 -8.97 6.53 3.33
C THR A 54 -10.04 6.94 4.35
N ILE A 55 -9.95 6.44 5.58
CA ILE A 55 -10.75 6.92 6.71
C ILE A 55 -10.29 8.34 7.11
N GLY A 56 -8.98 8.57 7.24
CA GLY A 56 -8.40 9.86 7.63
C GLY A 56 -8.50 10.95 6.56
N LEU A 57 -8.48 10.57 5.28
CA LEU A 57 -8.58 11.46 4.12
C LEU A 57 -9.87 11.16 3.33
N PRO A 58 -11.04 11.61 3.81
CA PRO A 58 -12.34 11.22 3.26
C PRO A 58 -12.56 11.64 1.80
N GLY A 59 -11.81 12.62 1.28
CA GLY A 59 -11.83 13.02 -0.12
C GLY A 59 -11.30 11.96 -1.11
N LEU A 60 -10.67 10.90 -0.61
CA LEU A 60 -10.28 9.71 -1.40
C LEU A 60 -11.48 8.82 -1.76
N ALA A 61 -12.53 8.82 -0.94
CA ALA A 61 -13.73 8.03 -1.18
C ALA A 61 -14.84 8.86 -1.85
N ARG A 62 -15.88 8.17 -2.33
CA ARG A 62 -17.09 8.79 -2.88
C ARG A 62 -17.74 9.69 -1.82
N GLU A 63 -18.31 10.82 -2.25
CA GLU A 63 -19.00 11.74 -1.36
C GLU A 63 -20.14 11.03 -0.59
N GLY A 64 -20.30 11.36 0.68
CA GLY A 64 -21.33 10.74 1.54
C GLY A 64 -21.08 9.27 1.88
N ALA A 65 -19.97 8.66 1.45
CA ALA A 65 -19.65 7.28 1.84
C ALA A 65 -19.45 7.19 3.36
N GLY A 66 -20.15 6.24 4.00
CA GLY A 66 -19.93 5.90 5.40
C GLY A 66 -18.58 5.21 5.64
N THR A 67 -18.13 5.15 6.89
CA THR A 67 -16.79 4.70 7.29
C THR A 67 -16.42 3.32 6.74
N GLY A 68 -17.35 2.34 6.76
CA GLY A 68 -17.08 1.00 6.25
C GLY A 68 -16.76 0.97 4.74
N ARG A 69 -17.47 1.76 3.92
CA ARG A 69 -17.17 1.86 2.48
C ARG A 69 -15.85 2.57 2.21
N ARG A 70 -15.50 3.56 3.03
CA ARG A 70 -14.19 4.24 2.97
C ARG A 70 -13.06 3.26 3.28
N ALA A 71 -13.21 2.47 4.35
CA ALA A 71 -12.24 1.44 4.72
C ALA A 71 -12.04 0.43 3.58
N MET A 72 -13.12 -0.11 3.03
CA MET A 72 -13.04 -1.09 1.94
C MET A 72 -12.42 -0.52 0.65
N THR A 73 -12.76 0.73 0.30
CA THR A 73 -12.12 1.44 -0.82
C THR A 73 -10.64 1.60 -0.57
N GLY A 74 -10.27 2.00 0.66
CA GLY A 74 -8.89 2.18 1.06
C GLY A 74 -8.08 0.89 1.05
N THR A 75 -8.66 -0.22 1.50
CA THR A 75 -8.02 -1.55 1.44
C THR A 75 -7.61 -1.89 0.02
N TRP A 76 -8.50 -1.72 -0.97
CA TRP A 76 -8.16 -1.98 -2.37
C TRP A 76 -7.07 -1.04 -2.90
N TRP A 77 -7.10 0.23 -2.52
CA TRP A 77 -6.03 1.17 -2.87
C TRP A 77 -4.68 0.81 -2.25
N GLY A 78 -4.68 0.33 -1.00
CA GLY A 78 -3.49 -0.17 -0.32
C GLY A 78 -2.90 -1.41 -1.01
N LEU A 79 -3.77 -2.36 -1.36
CA LEU A 79 -3.36 -3.57 -2.11
C LEU A 79 -2.84 -3.23 -3.52
N LEU A 80 -3.46 -2.28 -4.21
CA LEU A 80 -2.96 -1.80 -5.49
C LEU A 80 -1.58 -1.15 -5.34
N ALA A 81 -1.38 -0.32 -4.31
CA ALA A 81 -0.10 0.31 -4.06
C ALA A 81 0.99 -0.70 -3.67
N SER A 82 0.63 -1.73 -2.90
CA SER A 82 1.49 -2.90 -2.65
C SER A 82 1.96 -3.54 -3.96
N PHE A 83 1.03 -3.84 -4.86
CA PHE A 83 1.36 -4.44 -6.15
C PHE A 83 2.30 -3.56 -6.98
N VAL A 84 2.03 -2.25 -7.03
CA VAL A 84 2.94 -1.29 -7.68
C VAL A 84 4.33 -1.33 -7.04
N GLY A 85 4.42 -1.38 -5.71
CA GLY A 85 5.68 -1.52 -4.98
C GLY A 85 6.45 -2.78 -5.37
N VAL A 86 5.77 -3.93 -5.46
CA VAL A 86 6.37 -5.20 -5.91
C VAL A 86 6.92 -5.07 -7.34
N VAL A 87 6.15 -4.49 -8.26
CA VAL A 87 6.57 -4.28 -9.66
C VAL A 87 7.81 -3.38 -9.72
N VAL A 88 7.80 -2.27 -8.98
CA VAL A 88 8.96 -1.36 -8.92
C VAL A 88 10.17 -2.06 -8.34
N PHE A 89 10.02 -2.80 -7.24
CA PHE A 89 11.11 -3.54 -6.63
C PHE A 89 11.68 -4.62 -7.57
N TRP A 90 10.81 -5.31 -8.30
CA TRP A 90 11.23 -6.26 -9.33
C TRP A 90 12.07 -5.60 -10.42
N PHE A 91 11.67 -4.42 -10.91
CA PHE A 91 12.48 -3.66 -11.87
C PHE A 91 13.80 -3.18 -11.28
N LEU A 92 13.83 -2.79 -10.01
CA LEU A 92 15.06 -2.37 -9.33
C LEU A 92 16.05 -3.52 -9.17
N LEU A 93 15.57 -4.76 -8.96
CA LEU A 93 16.42 -5.94 -8.84
C LEU A 93 16.89 -6.49 -10.20
N ASN A 94 16.00 -6.54 -11.20
CA ASN A 94 16.27 -7.18 -12.48
C ASN A 94 16.80 -6.21 -13.56
N GLY A 95 16.66 -4.89 -13.35
CA GLY A 95 16.91 -3.89 -14.38
C GLY A 95 15.87 -3.90 -15.51
N ILE A 96 15.95 -2.92 -16.42
CA ILE A 96 14.98 -2.75 -17.53
C ILE A 96 15.19 -3.79 -18.65
N ARG A 97 16.38 -4.38 -18.73
CA ARG A 97 16.74 -5.37 -19.76
C ARG A 97 16.62 -6.83 -19.28
N GLY A 98 16.26 -7.05 -18.01
CA GLY A 98 16.37 -8.35 -17.34
C GLY A 98 17.81 -8.65 -16.92
N ALA A 99 17.95 -9.47 -15.87
CA ALA A 99 19.23 -10.03 -15.41
C ALA A 99 19.72 -11.14 -16.35
#